data_AF-A0A7K1BC30-F1
#
_entry.id   AF-A0A7K1BC30-F1
#
_cell.length_a   1.000
_cell.length_b   1.000
_cell.length_c   1.000
_cell.angle_alpha   90.00
_cell.angle_beta   90.00
_cell.angle_gamma   90.00
#
_symmetry.space_group_name_H-M   'P 1'
#
loop_
_entity.id
_entity.type
_entity.pdbx_description
1 polymer ?
#
loop_
_entity_poly.entity_id
_entity_poly.type
_entity_poly.pdbx_seq_one_letter_code
_entity_poly.pdbx_strand_id
1 'polypeptide(L)'
;MSTPELPFPDGGAPTGPVEAPTVPVDVPVDVPVDVPVGIGAATRRARLLVAYDGSGFHGFAEADAQPTVMGVLREALERVTRIAVAPVGAGRTDAGVHAWGQVVSVDLPADTDLDR
;
A
#
# COMPACT_ATOMS: atom_id res chain seq x y z
N MET A 1 14.72 48.97 27.26
CA MET A 1 13.62 48.00 27.13
C MET A 1 14.23 46.74 26.55
N SER A 2 14.41 45.71 27.39
CA SER A 2 15.14 44.48 27.07
C SER A 2 14.13 43.35 26.94
N THR A 3 14.00 42.76 25.76
CA THR A 3 13.34 41.47 25.55
C THR A 3 14.38 40.37 25.75
N PRO A 4 14.14 39.31 26.53
CA PRO A 4 15.03 38.15 26.50
C PRO A 4 14.64 37.27 25.32
N GLU A 5 15.59 37.04 24.41
CA GLU A 5 15.50 36.04 23.35
C GLU A 5 15.66 34.65 24.01
N LEU A 6 14.73 33.73 23.73
CA LEU A 6 14.83 32.34 24.19
C LEU A 6 15.89 31.61 23.35
N PRO A 7 16.76 30.77 23.94
CA PRO A 7 17.72 30.01 23.16
C PRO A 7 16.99 28.97 22.28
N PHE A 8 17.27 29.00 20.99
CA PHE A 8 17.00 27.87 20.10
C PHE A 8 17.83 26.67 20.60
N PRO A 9 17.24 25.46 20.73
CA PRO A 9 18.05 24.29 21.03
C PRO A 9 19.01 24.07 19.85
N ASP A 10 20.31 23.95 20.14
CA ASP A 10 21.31 23.43 19.20
C ASP A 10 20.95 21.99 18.86
N GLY A 11 20.02 21.83 17.91
CA GLY A 11 19.74 20.59 17.23
C GLY A 11 20.92 20.27 16.34
N GLY A 12 22.01 19.78 16.92
CA GLY A 12 23.09 19.15 16.17
C GLY A 12 22.46 18.12 15.25
N ALA A 13 22.58 18.34 13.94
CA ALA A 13 22.23 17.32 12.97
C ALA A 13 23.01 16.05 13.33
N PRO A 14 22.39 14.86 13.35
CA PRO A 14 23.13 13.63 13.59
C PRO A 14 24.15 13.43 12.46
N THR A 15 25.40 13.83 12.70
CA THR A 15 26.54 13.55 11.82
C THR A 15 27.02 12.13 12.11
N GLY A 16 26.20 11.17 11.72
CA GLY A 16 26.58 9.78 11.53
C GLY A 16 25.96 9.32 10.21
N PRO A 17 26.56 8.36 9.49
CA PRO A 17 25.83 7.72 8.40
C PRO A 17 24.52 7.17 9.01
N VAL A 18 23.37 7.67 8.54
CA VAL A 18 22.09 7.04 8.84
C VAL A 18 22.18 5.70 8.15
N GLU A 19 22.45 4.65 8.91
CA GLU A 19 22.48 3.30 8.40
C GLU A 19 21.08 3.03 7.84
N ALA A 20 20.97 3.04 6.51
CA ALA A 20 19.72 2.70 5.84
C ALA A 20 19.30 1.34 6.40
N PRO A 21 18.04 1.17 6.84
CA PRO A 21 17.58 -0.16 7.21
C PRO A 21 17.81 -1.04 5.98
N THR A 22 18.77 -1.95 6.09
CA THR A 22 19.07 -2.90 5.03
C THR A 22 17.92 -3.89 5.06
N VAL A 23 16.83 -3.55 4.36
CA VAL A 23 15.72 -4.47 4.19
C VAL A 23 16.30 -5.67 3.44
N PRO A 24 16.26 -6.89 4.01
CA PRO A 24 16.74 -8.06 3.28
C PRO A 24 15.96 -8.16 1.97
N VAL A 25 16.68 -8.12 0.85
CA VAL A 25 16.15 -8.19 -0.53
C VAL A 25 15.65 -9.59 -0.92
N ASP A 26 15.56 -10.50 0.03
CA ASP A 26 14.90 -11.81 -0.09
C ASP A 26 13.72 -11.85 0.88
N VAL A 27 12.65 -11.13 0.53
CA VAL A 27 11.32 -11.57 0.98
C VAL A 27 10.99 -12.75 0.05
N PRO A 28 10.89 -13.99 0.55
CA PRO A 28 10.42 -15.07 -0.28
C PRO A 28 9.04 -14.66 -0.80
N VAL A 29 8.93 -14.50 -2.12
CA VAL A 29 7.65 -14.37 -2.84
C VAL A 29 6.91 -15.70 -2.84
N ASP A 30 6.86 -16.36 -1.69
CA ASP A 30 5.97 -17.50 -1.46
C ASP A 30 4.71 -16.91 -0.83
N VAL A 31 3.93 -16.25 -1.68
CA VAL A 31 2.51 -16.03 -1.38
C VAL A 31 1.92 -17.43 -1.36
N PRO A 32 1.30 -17.91 -0.28
CA PRO A 32 0.55 -19.16 -0.34
C PRO A 32 -0.53 -18.99 -1.42
N VAL A 33 -0.31 -19.61 -2.57
CA VAL A 33 -1.21 -19.62 -3.74
C VAL A 33 -2.49 -20.44 -3.51
N ASP A 34 -2.79 -20.79 -2.26
CA ASP A 34 -3.98 -21.54 -1.86
C ASP A 34 -4.74 -20.76 -0.77
N VAL A 35 -5.37 -19.66 -1.18
CA VAL A 35 -6.62 -19.23 -0.54
C VAL A 35 -7.63 -20.31 -0.92
N PRO A 36 -8.43 -20.89 0.00
CA PRO A 36 -9.36 -21.94 -0.33
C PRO A 36 -10.38 -21.44 -1.35
N VAL A 37 -10.10 -21.69 -2.64
CA VAL A 37 -11.09 -21.62 -3.71
C VAL A 37 -12.06 -22.75 -3.38
N GLY A 38 -13.23 -22.36 -2.89
CA GLY A 38 -14.38 -23.26 -2.86
C GLY A 38 -14.49 -23.90 -4.24
N ILE A 39 -14.39 -25.23 -4.27
CA ILE A 39 -14.46 -26.03 -5.50
C ILE A 39 -15.80 -25.69 -6.17
N GLY A 40 -15.80 -24.82 -7.19
CA GLY A 40 -16.98 -24.58 -8.04
C GLY A 40 -17.53 -23.15 -8.19
N ALA A 41 -16.77 -22.08 -7.97
CA ALA A 41 -17.20 -20.73 -8.39
C ALA A 41 -16.27 -20.17 -9.48
N ALA A 42 -16.82 -19.83 -10.65
CA ALA A 42 -16.07 -19.17 -11.70
C ALA A 42 -15.51 -17.82 -11.20
N THR A 43 -14.26 -17.51 -11.53
CA THR A 43 -13.60 -16.25 -11.19
C THR A 43 -13.31 -15.43 -12.44
N ARG A 44 -13.23 -14.11 -12.28
CA ARG A 44 -12.79 -13.17 -13.31
C ARG A 44 -11.72 -12.24 -12.75
N ARG A 45 -10.80 -11.81 -13.61
CA ARG A 45 -9.76 -10.84 -13.25
C ARG A 45 -10.14 -9.43 -13.68
N ALA A 46 -10.31 -8.53 -12.72
CA ALA A 46 -10.57 -7.13 -12.97
C ALA A 46 -9.25 -6.32 -12.98
N ARG A 47 -9.20 -5.29 -13.82
CA ARG A 47 -8.13 -4.29 -13.85
C ARG A 47 -8.68 -2.97 -13.33
N LEU A 48 -8.05 -2.44 -12.29
CA LEU A 48 -8.35 -1.13 -11.71
C LEU A 48 -7.27 -0.13 -12.14
N LEU A 49 -7.70 1.08 -12.46
CA LEU A 49 -6.84 2.26 -12.60
C LEU A 49 -7.06 3.13 -11.37
N VAL A 50 -6.03 3.25 -10.53
CA VAL A 50 -6.11 3.88 -9.22
C VAL A 50 -5.30 5.17 -9.23
N ALA A 51 -5.97 6.26 -8.88
CA ALA A 51 -5.33 7.52 -8.54
C ALA A 51 -5.29 7.67 -7.01
N TYR A 52 -4.18 8.19 -6.48
CA TYR A 52 -4.04 8.47 -5.06
C TYR A 52 -3.07 9.61 -4.79
N ASP A 53 -3.33 10.33 -3.71
CA ASP A 53 -2.41 11.26 -3.09
C ASP A 53 -1.57 10.52 -2.04
N GLY A 54 -0.27 10.38 -2.27
CA GLY A 54 0.65 9.68 -1.38
C GLY A 54 1.02 10.42 -0.10
N SER A 55 0.62 11.68 0.10
CA SER A 55 1.09 12.52 1.22
C SER A 55 0.85 11.93 2.62
N GLY A 56 -0.22 11.14 2.79
CA GLY A 56 -0.54 10.44 4.03
C GLY A 56 -0.12 8.96 4.08
N PHE A 57 0.55 8.46 3.05
CA PHE A 57 0.86 7.03 2.90
C PHE A 57 2.36 6.76 2.95
N HIS A 58 2.72 5.65 3.61
CA HIS A 58 4.09 5.14 3.70
C HIS A 58 4.45 4.25 2.51
N GLY A 59 3.97 4.66 1.32
CA GLY A 59 4.17 3.97 0.06
C GLY A 59 2.98 3.13 -0.38
N PHE A 60 3.17 2.45 -1.51
CA PHE A 60 2.11 1.66 -2.12
C PHE A 60 1.96 0.26 -1.52
N ALA A 61 3.07 -0.47 -1.34
CA ALA A 61 3.03 -1.85 -0.88
C ALA A 61 2.61 -1.94 0.60
N GLU A 62 1.94 -3.04 0.98
CA GLU A 62 1.59 -3.28 2.38
C GLU A 62 2.85 -3.36 3.24
N ALA A 63 2.81 -2.70 4.40
CA ALA A 63 3.85 -2.69 5.40
C ALA A 63 3.18 -2.74 6.78
N ASP A 64 3.84 -3.37 7.74
CA ASP A 64 3.29 -3.49 9.08
C ASP A 64 3.16 -2.13 9.78
N ALA A 65 2.03 -1.95 10.47
CA ALA A 65 1.73 -0.84 11.36
C ALA A 65 1.75 0.58 10.73
N GLN A 66 1.71 0.71 9.40
CA GLN A 66 1.66 2.01 8.71
C GLN A 66 0.57 2.05 7.64
N PRO A 67 -0.09 3.21 7.43
CA PRO A 67 -1.07 3.36 6.36
C PRO A 67 -0.37 3.29 5.00
N THR A 68 -0.83 2.37 4.15
CA THR A 68 -0.32 2.14 2.78
C THR A 68 -1.47 2.16 1.79
N VAL A 69 -1.18 2.50 0.53
CA VAL A 69 -2.20 2.57 -0.51
C VAL A 69 -2.81 1.19 -0.77
N MET A 70 -1.99 0.13 -0.84
CA MET A 70 -2.49 -1.23 -1.03
C MET A 70 -3.37 -1.70 0.12
N GLY A 71 -2.97 -1.43 1.37
CA GLY A 71 -3.77 -1.84 2.54
C GLY A 71 -5.16 -1.20 2.54
N VAL A 72 -5.23 0.13 2.33
CA VAL A 72 -6.51 0.84 2.26
C VAL A 72 -7.34 0.40 1.04
N LEU A 73 -6.70 0.17 -0.11
CA LEU A 73 -7.38 -0.33 -1.31
C LEU A 73 -7.95 -1.73 -1.08
N ARG A 74 -7.19 -2.64 -0.47
CA ARG A 74 -7.64 -3.99 -0.12
C ARG A 74 -8.85 -3.92 0.81
N GLU A 75 -8.76 -3.19 1.91
CA GLU A 75 -9.88 -3.03 2.86
C GLU A 75 -11.13 -2.45 2.19
N ALA A 76 -10.97 -1.47 1.28
CA ALA A 76 -12.08 -0.91 0.53
C ALA A 76 -12.71 -1.94 -0.41
N LEU A 77 -11.90 -2.71 -1.14
CA LEU A 77 -12.37 -3.76 -2.03
C LEU A 77 -13.10 -4.84 -1.24
N GLU A 78 -12.54 -5.34 -0.14
CA GLU A 78 -13.16 -6.34 0.73
C GLU A 78 -14.50 -5.85 1.28
N ARG A 79 -14.60 -4.57 1.65
CA ARG A 79 -15.85 -3.96 2.13
C ARG A 79 -16.93 -3.93 1.05
N VAL A 80 -16.56 -3.61 -0.19
CA VAL A 80 -17.50 -3.52 -1.33
C VAL A 80 -17.92 -4.90 -1.82
N THR A 81 -16.96 -5.81 -1.98
CA THR A 81 -17.19 -7.17 -2.51
C THR A 81 -17.69 -8.13 -1.44
N ARG A 82 -17.53 -7.79 -0.16
CA ARG A 82 -17.85 -8.62 1.02
C ARG A 82 -17.12 -9.97 1.06
N ILE A 83 -15.99 -10.05 0.37
CA ILE A 83 -15.12 -11.21 0.34
C ILE A 83 -13.68 -10.76 0.58
N ALA A 84 -12.85 -11.65 1.10
CA ALA A 84 -11.42 -11.41 1.13
C ALA A 84 -10.88 -11.32 -0.30
N VAL A 85 -10.01 -10.34 -0.56
CA VAL A 85 -9.39 -10.15 -1.88
C VAL A 85 -7.88 -9.97 -1.74
N ALA A 86 -7.15 -10.40 -2.77
CA ALA A 86 -5.70 -10.25 -2.86
C ALA A 86 -5.34 -9.39 -4.10
N PRO A 87 -5.46 -8.05 -4.02
CA PRO A 87 -5.08 -7.18 -5.11
C PRO A 87 -3.56 -7.18 -5.34
N VAL A 88 -3.15 -7.11 -6.61
CA VAL A 88 -1.74 -7.05 -7.03
C VAL A 88 -1.51 -5.78 -7.83
N GLY A 89 -0.57 -4.94 -7.40
CA GLY A 89 -0.21 -3.72 -8.12
C GLY A 89 0.84 -3.96 -9.20
N ALA A 90 0.82 -3.13 -10.24
CA ALA A 90 1.78 -3.20 -11.34
C ALA A 90 3.18 -2.70 -10.94
N GLY A 91 3.29 -1.89 -9.89
CA GLY A 91 4.57 -1.39 -9.38
C GLY A 91 4.47 -0.88 -7.96
N ARG A 92 5.62 -0.72 -7.31
CA ARG A 92 5.74 -0.12 -5.97
C ARG A 92 6.04 1.37 -6.09
N THR A 93 5.62 2.14 -5.09
CA THR A 93 6.03 3.54 -4.92
C THR A 93 6.46 3.77 -3.48
N ASP A 94 7.36 4.73 -3.29
CA ASP A 94 7.86 5.13 -1.99
C ASP A 94 6.87 6.00 -1.23
N ALA A 95 7.13 6.22 0.07
CA ALA A 95 6.34 7.10 0.91
C ALA A 95 6.22 8.51 0.33
N GLY A 96 5.02 9.09 0.37
CA GLY A 96 4.76 10.41 -0.16
C GLY A 96 4.57 10.51 -1.68
N VAL A 97 4.81 9.46 -2.45
CA VAL A 97 4.67 9.49 -3.92
C VAL A 97 3.21 9.44 -4.35
N HIS A 98 2.80 10.29 -5.28
CA HIS A 98 1.44 10.31 -5.84
C HIS A 98 1.38 9.52 -7.15
N ALA A 99 0.20 8.99 -7.50
CA ALA A 99 -0.04 8.40 -8.81
C ALA A 99 -1.42 8.73 -9.34
N TRP A 100 -1.55 8.83 -10.66
CA TRP A 100 -2.84 9.07 -11.34
C TRP A 100 -3.43 7.80 -11.99
N GLY A 101 -2.61 6.78 -12.23
CA GLY A 101 -3.01 5.60 -13.00
C GLY A 101 -2.24 4.36 -12.60
N GLN A 102 -2.02 4.16 -11.29
CA GLN A 102 -1.47 2.90 -10.80
C GLN A 102 -2.41 1.77 -11.19
N VAL A 103 -1.89 0.75 -11.85
CA VAL A 103 -2.69 -0.39 -12.30
C VAL A 103 -2.70 -1.44 -11.21
N VAL A 104 -3.89 -1.94 -10.86
CA VAL A 104 -4.06 -3.02 -9.89
C VAL A 104 -4.93 -4.11 -10.50
N SER A 105 -4.53 -5.37 -10.37
CA SER A 105 -5.34 -6.53 -10.76
C SER A 105 -5.88 -7.25 -9.54
N VAL A 106 -7.14 -7.70 -9.61
CA VAL A 106 -7.78 -8.47 -8.52
C VAL A 106 -8.67 -9.55 -9.11
N ASP A 107 -8.69 -10.71 -8.47
CA ASP A 107 -9.60 -11.80 -8.81
C ASP A 107 -10.91 -11.67 -8.01
N LEU A 108 -12.03 -11.73 -8.72
CA LEU A 108 -13.38 -11.56 -8.18
C LEU A 108 -14.28 -12.71 -8.65
N PRO A 109 -15.40 -12.99 -7.95
CA PRO A 109 -16.44 -13.87 -8.44
C PRO A 109 -16.94 -13.45 -9.82
N ALA A 110 -17.16 -14.41 -10.72
CA ALA A 110 -17.55 -14.14 -12.11
C ALA A 110 -18.88 -13.37 -12.23
N ASP A 111 -19.77 -13.51 -11.26
CA ASP A 111 -21.07 -12.85 -11.16
C ASP A 111 -21.01 -11.45 -10.52
N THR A 112 -19.83 -10.99 -10.10
CA THR A 112 -19.66 -9.60 -9.64
C THR A 112 -20.10 -8.66 -10.77
N ASP A 113 -20.66 -7.50 -10.49
CA ASP A 113 -20.98 -6.48 -11.50
C ASP A 113 -19.81 -5.47 -11.56
N LEU A 114 -19.22 -5.20 -12.74
CA LEU A 114 -18.20 -4.13 -12.89
C LEU A 114 -18.77 -2.85 -13.51
N ASP A 115 -19.95 -2.94 -14.12
CA ASP A 115 -20.50 -1.87 -14.95
C ASP A 115 -21.40 -0.92 -14.15
N ARG A 116 -21.55 -1.16 -12.84
CA ARG A 116 -22.55 -0.53 -12.00
C ARG A 116 -22.00 0.06 -10.71
#